data_AF-A0A524F166-F1
#
_entry.id   AF-A0A524F166-F1
#
_cell.length_a   1.000
_cell.length_b   1.000
_cell.length_c   1.000
_cell.angle_alpha   90.00
_cell.angle_beta   90.00
_cell.angle_gamma   90.00
#
_symmetry.space_group_name_H-M   'P 1'
#
loop_
_entity.id
_entity.type
_entity.pdbx_description
1 polymer ?
#
loop_
_entity_poly.entity_id
_entity_poly.type
_entity_poly.pdbx_seq_one_letter_code
_entity_poly.pdbx_strand_id
1 'polypeptide(L)' 'MRLVINANILFAALIKNSLTVKLLLNNKLKFYAPEFLFEEFAKYKDYLLF' A
#
# COMPACT_ATOMS: atom_id res chain seq x y z
N MET A 1 -0.36 7.89 16.14
CA MET A 1 -0.81 6.48 16.10
C MET A 1 0.11 5.71 15.16
N ARG A 2 0.45 4.45 15.48
CA ARG A 2 1.22 3.58 14.57
C ARG A 2 0.22 2.67 13.86
N LEU A 3 0.22 2.68 12.52
CA LEU A 3 -0.73 1.93 11.72
C LEU A 3 0.01 0.84 10.96
N VAL A 4 -0.42 -0.42 11.10
CA VAL A 4 0.10 -1.52 10.28
C VAL A 4 -0.83 -1.69 9.10
N ILE A 5 -0.28 -1.70 7.88
CA ILE A 5 -1.06 -1.88 6.65
C ILE A 5 -0.86 -3.29 6.09
N ASN A 6 -1.93 -3.82 5.50
CA ASN A 6 -1.92 -5.09 4.78
C ASN A 6 -1.59 -4.85 3.29
N ALA A 7 -1.06 -5.85 2.59
CA ALA A 7 -0.75 -5.83 1.17
C ALA A 7 -1.95 -5.38 0.33
N ASN A 8 -3.16 -5.86 0.66
CA ASN A 8 -4.38 -5.48 -0.04
C ASN A 8 -4.68 -3.97 0.01
N ILE A 9 -4.32 -3.29 1.10
CA ILE A 9 -4.49 -1.82 1.23
C ILE A 9 -3.53 -1.10 0.28
N LEU A 10 -2.29 -1.58 0.19
CA LEU A 10 -1.31 -1.06 -0.75
C LEU A 10 -1.75 -1.30 -2.21
N PHE A 11 -2.18 -2.52 -2.54
CA PHE A 11 -2.63 -2.87 -3.89
C PHE A 11 -3.88 -2.08 -4.31
N ALA A 12 -4.86 -1.96 -3.42
CA ALA A 12 -6.05 -1.15 -3.68
C ALA A 12 -5.72 0.32 -3.95
N ALA A 13 -4.70 0.85 -3.27
CA ALA A 13 -4.22 2.21 -3.48
C ALA A 13 -3.51 2.38 -4.83
N LEU A 14 -2.80 1.36 -5.31
CA LEU A 14 -2.12 1.41 -6.60
C LEU A 14 -3.06 1.28 -7.79
N ILE A 15 -4.11 0.46 -7.67
CA ILE A 15 -5.04 0.16 -8.78
C ILE A 15 -6.07 1.29 -8.98
N LYS A 16 -6.43 2.04 -7.93
CA LYS A 16 -7.50 3.03 -8.00
C LYS A 16 -7.22 4.27 -7.14
N ASN A 17 -7.42 5.44 -7.76
CA ASN A 17 -7.50 6.70 -7.03
C ASN A 17 -8.72 6.70 -6.08
N SER A 18 -8.43 6.61 -4.77
CA SER A 18 -9.43 6.42 -3.72
C SER A 18 -9.06 7.17 -2.45
N LEU A 19 -9.96 7.20 -1.47
CA LEU A 19 -9.66 7.74 -0.15
C LEU A 19 -8.47 7.04 0.51
N THR A 20 -8.28 5.75 0.22
CA THR A 20 -7.13 4.95 0.70
C THR A 20 -5.79 5.54 0.26
N VAL A 21 -5.67 5.97 -1.00
CA VAL A 21 -4.48 6.66 -1.52
C VAL A 21 -4.23 7.96 -0.76
N LYS A 22 -5.28 8.77 -0.58
CA LYS A 22 -5.19 10.04 0.14
C LYS A 22 -4.76 9.85 1.60
N LEU A 23 -5.19 8.76 2.24
CA LEU A 23 -4.77 8.41 3.60
C LEU A 23 -3.32 7.92 3.65
N LEU A 24 -2.89 7.07 2.71
CA LEU A 24 -1.51 6.57 2.65
C LEU A 24 -0.49 7.68 2.38
N LEU A 25 -0.85 8.69 1.60
CA LEU A 25 -0.02 9.86 1.31
C LEU A 25 -0.10 10.94 2.40
N ASN A 26 -0.89 10.75 3.44
CA ASN A 26 -1.02 11.73 4.51
C ASN A 26 0.22 11.71 5.41
N ASN A 27 1.02 12.76 5.34
CA ASN A 27 2.25 12.93 6.11
C ASN A 27 2.07 12.98 7.64
N LYS A 28 0.83 13.13 8.14
CA LYS A 28 0.50 13.06 9.58
C LYS A 28 0.36 11.62 10.08
N LEU A 29 0.22 10.64 9.17
CA LEU A 29 0.07 9.23 9.51
C LEU A 29 1.40 8.51 9.29
N LYS A 30 1.75 7.63 10.24
CA LYS A 30 2.91 6.74 10.11
C LYS A 30 2.43 5.30 9.91
N PHE A 31 2.82 4.73 8.78
CA PHE A 31 2.47 3.37 8.39
C PHE A 31 3.67 2.44 8.53
N TYR A 32 3.37 1.19 8.86
CA TYR A 32 4.32 0.09 8.99
C TYR A 32 3.77 -1.11 8.23
N ALA A 33 4.67 -1.92 7.69
CA ALA A 33 4.33 -3.18 7.05
C ALA A 33 5.44 -4.20 7.33
N PRO A 34 5.12 -5.50 7.36
CA PRO A 34 6.14 -6.54 7.32
C PRO A 34 6.96 -6.45 6.03
N GLU A 35 8.24 -6.82 6.07
CA GLU A 35 9.13 -6.80 4.91
C GLU A 35 8.64 -7.70 3.77
N PHE A 36 7.98 -8.81 4.11
CA PHE A 36 7.31 -9.72 3.17
C PHE A 36 6.32 -9.03 2.21
N LEU A 37 5.76 -7.88 2.61
CA LEU A 37 4.89 -7.08 1.75
C LEU A 37 5.58 -6.64 0.46
N PHE A 38 6.90 -6.41 0.50
CA PHE A 38 7.68 -6.08 -0.69
C PHE A 38 7.84 -7.28 -1.63
N GLU A 39 7.95 -8.50 -1.09
CA GLU A 39 7.98 -9.72 -1.91
C GLU A 39 6.64 -9.95 -2.62
N GLU A 40 5.53 -9.78 -1.89
CA GLU A 40 4.19 -9.84 -2.50
C GLU A 40 4.01 -8.76 -3.57
N PHE A 41 4.45 -7.53 -3.29
CA PHE A 41 4.39 -6.45 -4.27
C PHE A 41 5.21 -6.78 -5.53
N ALA A 42 6.43 -7.28 -5.36
CA ALA A 42 7.28 -7.67 -6.48
C ALA A 42 6.66 -8.79 -7.33
N LYS A 43 5.99 -9.75 -6.70
CA LYS A 43 5.27 -10.85 -7.39
C LYS A 43 4.15 -10.34 -8.29
N TYR A 44 3.45 -9.28 -7.90
CA TYR A 44 2.31 -8.74 -8.65
C TYR A 44 2.64 -7.47 -9.45
N LYS A 45 3.90 -7.04 -9.51
CA LYS A 45 4.31 -5.79 -10.16
C LYS A 45 3.79 -5.66 -11.61
N ASP A 46 3.79 -6.76 -12.36
CA ASP A 46 3.41 -6.79 -13.78
C ASP A 46 1.89 -6.63 -13.98
N TYR A 47 1.10 -6.85 -12.92
CA TYR A 47 -0.34 -6.60 -12.89
C TYR A 47 -0.71 -5.24 -12.29
N LEU A 48 0.22 -4.62 -11.54
CA LEU A 48 -0.01 -3.38 -10.79
C LEU A 48 0.50 -2.13 -11.51
N LEU A 49 1.51 -2.28 -12.37
CA LEU A 49 2.05 -1.21 -13.21
C LEU A 49 1.34 -1.24 -14.57
N PHE A 50 0.22 -0.52 -14.67
CA PHE A 50 -0.42 -0.17 -15.94
C PHE A 50 0.26 1.05 -16.57
#